data_AF-A0A397TNC5-F1
#
_entry.id   AF-A0A397TNC5-F1
#
_cell.length_a   1.000
_cell.length_b   1.000
_cell.length_c   1.000
_cell.angle_alpha   90.00
_cell.angle_beta   90.00
_cell.angle_gamma   90.00
#
_symmetry.space_group_name_H-M   'P 1'
#
loop_
_entity.id
_entity.type
_entity.pdbx_description
1 polymer ?
#
loop_
_entity_poly.entity_id
_entity_poly.type
_entity_poly.pdbx_seq_one_letter_code
_entity_poly.pdbx_strand_id
1 'polypeptide(L)'
;MVLRYRDFWSLYPPPQPPQPPRRSPQSSQPPQPPKPILQKINLPPLLQNLHTTTPCKITLLPSEILIQIFSHLSPYELFLLRETCVRFNKFLDAPKSSTTREIWRNSRKECLKDETNPPKGMSEREYVKLLYYKEYCQFCGYKNMVKIYWQFKVRCCHECLIKNTISLKELLTDCGDIPEGLIITIPYTYINNSYYFWKNTLNYIYIQYLIYSKTNTLFSPQFYSFFNSLKSNFKTIMIYVKGKMKKEDYELLREIRIRAEIKLLKPPPSYNLNGFVCM
;
A
#
# COMPACT_ATOMS: atom_id res chain seq x y z
N MET A 1 26.99 52.98 15.01
CA MET A 1 27.50 52.72 16.38
C MET A 1 26.33 52.89 17.32
N VAL A 2 26.04 51.91 18.17
CA VAL A 2 25.53 52.03 19.56
C VAL A 2 24.87 50.72 19.97
N LEU A 3 25.31 50.29 21.15
CA LEU A 3 25.02 49.06 21.86
C LEU A 3 23.67 49.11 22.59
N ARG A 4 23.09 47.92 22.76
CA ARG A 4 22.34 47.31 23.89
C ARG A 4 21.94 48.18 25.09
N TYR A 5 20.78 47.87 25.72
CA TYR A 5 20.62 47.15 27.01
C TYR A 5 19.16 47.27 27.54
N ARG A 6 18.59 46.14 28.05
CA ARG A 6 17.65 46.03 29.20
C ARG A 6 16.30 46.77 29.16
N ASP A 7 15.26 46.43 29.91
CA ASP A 7 14.72 45.33 30.73
C ASP A 7 13.36 45.91 31.20
N PHE A 8 12.58 45.11 31.92
CA PHE A 8 11.88 45.55 33.13
C PHE A 8 10.38 45.95 33.06
N TRP A 9 9.65 45.18 33.85
CA TRP A 9 8.35 45.38 34.47
C TRP A 9 7.12 45.16 33.57
N SER A 10 6.40 44.04 33.71
CA SER A 10 5.61 43.60 34.88
C SER A 10 4.34 44.42 35.06
N LEU A 11 3.35 43.74 35.64
CA LEU A 11 2.15 44.26 36.31
C LEU A 11 0.91 44.26 35.41
N TYR A 12 0.16 43.17 35.55
CA TYR A 12 -1.29 43.02 35.33
C TYR A 12 -2.11 44.32 35.31
N PRO A 13 -3.26 44.31 34.62
CA PRO A 13 -4.48 44.36 35.45
C PRO A 13 -5.48 43.21 35.18
N PRO A 14 -6.42 43.00 36.12
CA PRO A 14 -7.27 41.80 36.29
C PRO A 14 -8.61 41.89 35.50
N PRO A 15 -9.53 40.90 35.58
CA PRO A 15 -10.52 40.59 34.54
C PRO A 15 -11.93 41.22 34.70
N GLN A 16 -12.54 41.48 33.52
CA GLN A 16 -13.94 41.34 33.00
C GLN A 16 -15.22 41.62 33.85
N PRO A 17 -16.27 42.17 33.20
CA PRO A 17 -17.67 41.89 33.59
C PRO A 17 -18.58 41.43 32.41
N PRO A 18 -19.83 40.99 32.69
CA PRO A 18 -20.46 39.82 32.05
C PRO A 18 -21.42 40.13 30.88
N GLN A 19 -21.77 39.07 30.13
CA GLN A 19 -22.64 39.10 28.96
C GLN A 19 -24.14 39.13 29.30
N PRO A 20 -24.99 39.79 28.47
CA PRO A 20 -26.42 39.51 28.41
C PRO A 20 -26.74 38.40 27.38
N PRO A 21 -27.76 37.54 27.62
CA PRO A 21 -28.03 36.37 26.81
C PRO A 21 -28.94 36.63 25.60
N ARG A 22 -28.58 35.94 24.51
CA ARG A 22 -29.41 35.38 23.42
C ARG A 22 -30.42 36.29 22.71
N ARG A 23 -30.19 36.43 21.40
CA ARG A 23 -31.08 35.85 20.37
C ARG A 23 -30.22 35.25 19.24
N SER A 24 -30.50 34.02 18.86
CA SER A 24 -29.91 33.38 17.69
C SER A 24 -30.66 33.83 16.44
N PRO A 25 -29.95 34.36 15.43
CA PRO A 25 -30.34 34.09 14.06
C PRO A 25 -29.14 33.59 13.24
N GLN A 26 -29.31 32.41 12.64
CA GLN A 26 -28.56 31.86 11.50
C GLN A 26 -27.03 31.85 11.64
N SER A 27 -26.46 30.71 12.02
CA SER A 27 -25.03 30.45 11.85
C SER A 27 -24.68 30.51 10.36
N SER A 28 -24.08 31.63 9.97
CA SER A 28 -23.20 31.75 8.82
C SER A 28 -22.13 30.67 8.93
N GLN A 29 -21.97 29.88 7.86
CA GLN A 29 -20.90 28.90 7.76
C GLN A 29 -19.54 29.61 7.92
N PRO A 30 -18.54 29.01 8.60
CA PRO A 30 -17.18 29.53 8.60
C PRO A 30 -16.65 29.64 7.16
N PRO A 31 -15.82 30.65 6.83
CA PRO A 31 -15.22 30.74 5.51
C PRO A 31 -14.43 29.45 5.23
N GLN A 32 -14.79 28.78 4.13
CA GLN A 32 -14.05 27.60 3.68
C GLN A 32 -12.58 28.01 3.44
N PRO A 33 -11.60 27.17 3.82
CA PRO A 33 -10.21 27.41 3.46
C PRO A 33 -10.09 27.56 1.93
N PRO A 34 -9.23 28.45 1.41
CA PRO A 34 -9.12 28.65 -0.02
C PRO A 34 -8.80 27.30 -0.68
N LYS A 35 -9.64 26.91 -1.66
CA LYS A 35 -9.37 25.74 -2.48
C LYS A 35 -7.96 25.89 -3.05
N PRO A 36 -7.10 24.85 -2.98
CA PRO A 36 -5.82 24.89 -3.66
C PRO A 36 -6.11 25.18 -5.14
N ILE A 37 -5.66 26.35 -5.61
CA ILE A 37 -5.64 26.63 -7.04
C ILE A 37 -4.58 25.68 -7.58
N LEU A 38 -5.03 24.58 -8.18
CA LEU A 38 -4.20 23.78 -9.07
C LEU A 38 -3.72 24.75 -10.15
N GLN A 39 -2.49 25.22 -10.02
CA GLN A 39 -1.83 25.92 -11.10
C GLN A 39 -1.82 24.95 -12.28
N LYS A 40 -2.60 25.26 -13.31
CA LYS A 40 -2.55 24.53 -14.58
C LYS A 40 -1.10 24.58 -15.02
N ILE A 41 -0.42 23.43 -15.00
CA ILE A 41 0.89 23.29 -15.62
C ILE A 41 0.65 23.57 -17.11
N ASN A 42 1.08 24.74 -17.58
CA ASN A 42 1.04 25.06 -19.00
C ASN A 42 2.08 24.17 -19.67
N LEU A 43 1.62 23.12 -20.37
CA LEU A 43 2.47 22.24 -21.15
C LEU A 43 3.19 23.06 -22.24
N PRO A 44 4.46 22.74 -22.57
CA PRO A 44 5.19 23.36 -23.67
C PRO A 44 4.38 23.40 -24.99
N PRO A 45 4.55 24.41 -25.85
CA PRO A 45 3.77 24.59 -27.08
C PRO A 45 3.75 23.36 -28.00
N LEU A 46 4.82 22.55 -27.99
CA LEU A 46 4.93 21.32 -28.77
C LEU A 46 3.96 20.20 -28.32
N LEU A 47 3.40 20.29 -27.11
CA LEU A 47 2.39 19.35 -26.61
C LEU A 47 0.97 19.89 -26.67
N GLN A 48 0.78 21.17 -27.00
CA GLN A 48 -0.55 21.79 -27.10
C GLN A 48 -1.29 21.35 -28.39
N ASN A 49 -0.54 20.96 -29.42
CA ASN A 49 -1.06 20.55 -30.73
C ASN A 49 -1.25 19.03 -30.90
N LEU A 50 -1.02 18.22 -29.86
CA LEU A 50 -1.30 16.77 -29.88
C LEU A 50 -2.75 16.42 -29.50
N HIS A 51 -3.55 17.40 -29.10
CA HIS A 51 -4.96 17.22 -28.75
C HIS A 51 -5.91 17.58 -29.90
N THR A 52 -5.64 17.09 -31.11
CA THR A 52 -6.74 16.75 -32.02
C THR A 52 -7.27 15.39 -31.58
N THR A 53 -8.27 15.38 -30.70
CA THR A 53 -8.98 14.17 -30.29
C THR A 53 -9.88 13.67 -31.43
N THR A 54 -9.28 13.27 -32.54
CA THR A 54 -9.89 12.23 -33.35
C THR A 54 -9.71 10.93 -32.55
N PRO A 55 -10.79 10.28 -32.10
CA PRO A 55 -10.68 8.96 -31.48
C PRO A 55 -9.90 8.07 -32.44
N CYS A 56 -8.81 7.45 -31.98
CA CYS A 56 -8.14 6.43 -32.79
C CYS A 56 -9.22 5.39 -33.16
N LYS A 57 -9.38 5.08 -34.45
CA LYS A 57 -10.53 4.31 -34.99
C LYS A 57 -10.80 3.02 -34.19
N ILE A 58 -9.76 2.40 -33.65
CA ILE A 58 -9.85 1.21 -32.81
C ILE A 58 -10.63 1.43 -31.50
N THR A 59 -10.56 2.62 -30.91
CA THR A 59 -11.28 2.95 -29.65
C THR A 59 -12.80 3.00 -29.83
N LEU A 60 -13.27 3.15 -31.08
CA LEU A 60 -14.69 3.16 -31.45
C LEU A 60 -15.26 1.75 -31.66
N LEU A 61 -14.40 0.72 -31.69
CA LEU A 61 -14.87 -0.66 -31.84
C LEU A 61 -15.74 -1.08 -30.64
N PRO A 62 -16.76 -1.92 -30.87
CA PRO A 62 -17.52 -2.57 -29.81
C PRO A 62 -16.60 -3.34 -28.86
N SER A 63 -17.01 -3.45 -27.60
CA SER A 63 -16.24 -4.12 -26.56
C SER A 63 -15.95 -5.58 -26.92
N GLU A 64 -16.89 -6.27 -27.57
CA GLU A 64 -16.79 -7.66 -28.00
C GLU A 64 -15.61 -7.88 -28.94
N ILE A 65 -15.43 -7.00 -29.91
CA ILE A 65 -14.32 -7.05 -30.86
C ILE A 65 -13.00 -6.71 -30.16
N LEU A 66 -13.01 -5.72 -29.27
CA LEU A 66 -11.82 -5.38 -28.47
C LEU A 66 -11.39 -6.56 -27.59
N ILE A 67 -12.33 -7.32 -27.02
CA ILE A 67 -12.04 -8.50 -26.21
C ILE A 67 -11.36 -9.58 -27.04
N GLN A 68 -11.88 -9.85 -28.24
CA GLN A 68 -11.28 -10.82 -29.16
C GLN A 68 -9.85 -10.42 -29.49
N ILE A 69 -9.62 -9.17 -29.88
CA ILE A 69 -8.28 -8.65 -30.18
C ILE A 69 -7.37 -8.80 -28.95
N PHE A 70 -7.80 -8.30 -27.79
CA PHE A 70 -6.98 -8.24 -26.59
C PHE A 70 -6.65 -9.63 -26.02
N SER A 71 -7.51 -10.63 -26.26
CA SER A 71 -7.29 -12.01 -25.82
C SER A 71 -6.10 -12.68 -26.50
N HIS A 72 -5.62 -12.14 -27.63
CA HIS A 72 -4.45 -12.63 -28.35
C HIS A 72 -3.17 -11.83 -28.07
N LEU A 73 -3.24 -10.77 -27.26
CA LEU A 73 -2.11 -9.91 -26.99
C LEU A 73 -1.21 -10.45 -25.89
N SER A 74 0.09 -10.21 -26.03
CA SER A 74 1.08 -10.48 -24.99
C SER A 74 0.92 -9.52 -23.80
N PRO A 75 1.47 -9.87 -22.62
CA PRO A 75 1.42 -8.98 -21.47
C PRO A 75 2.01 -7.60 -21.75
N TYR A 76 3.08 -7.55 -22.56
CA TYR A 76 3.72 -6.30 -22.98
C TYR A 76 2.75 -5.39 -23.72
N GLU A 77 2.11 -5.93 -24.76
CA GLU A 77 1.17 -5.18 -25.60
C GLU A 77 -0.04 -4.73 -24.80
N LEU A 78 -0.55 -5.57 -23.89
CA LEU A 78 -1.64 -5.19 -22.99
C LEU A 78 -1.25 -4.04 -22.06
N PHE A 79 -0.03 -4.07 -21.49
CA PHE A 79 0.46 -2.95 -20.68
C PHE A 79 0.64 -1.68 -21.52
N LEU A 80 1.23 -1.77 -22.72
CA LEU A 80 1.35 -0.61 -23.61
C LEU A 80 -0.02 -0.04 -23.95
N LEU A 81 -0.97 -0.90 -24.33
CA LEU A 81 -2.30 -0.50 -24.75
C LEU A 81 -3.06 0.22 -23.61
N ARG A 82 -2.87 -0.25 -22.38
CA ARG A 82 -3.40 0.39 -21.17
C ARG A 82 -2.89 1.84 -21.02
N GLU A 83 -1.67 2.15 -21.46
CA GLU A 83 -1.10 3.50 -21.40
C GLU A 83 -1.50 4.38 -22.59
N THR A 84 -2.06 3.82 -23.68
CA THR A 84 -2.39 4.62 -24.88
C THR A 84 -3.61 5.52 -24.72
N CYS A 85 -4.66 5.08 -24.01
CA CYS A 85 -5.86 5.89 -23.82
C CYS A 85 -6.66 5.49 -22.58
N VAL A 86 -7.46 6.44 -22.08
CA VAL A 86 -8.29 6.27 -20.86
C VAL A 86 -9.31 5.13 -21.01
N ARG A 87 -9.87 4.91 -22.21
CA ARG A 87 -10.84 3.83 -22.44
C ARG A 87 -10.20 2.46 -22.25
N PHE A 88 -9.06 2.20 -22.87
CA PHE A 88 -8.34 0.93 -22.74
C PHE A 88 -7.77 0.75 -21.35
N ASN A 89 -7.27 1.83 -20.74
CA ASN A 89 -6.86 1.84 -19.35
C ASN A 89 -7.97 1.30 -18.43
N LYS A 90 -9.15 1.93 -18.45
CA LYS A 90 -10.32 1.51 -17.64
C LYS A 90 -10.79 0.09 -17.97
N PHE A 91 -10.77 -0.28 -19.25
CA PHE A 91 -11.19 -1.61 -19.70
C PHE A 91 -10.26 -2.71 -19.16
N LEU A 92 -8.95 -2.52 -19.26
CA LEU A 92 -7.94 -3.49 -18.84
C LEU A 92 -7.65 -3.46 -17.33
N ASP A 93 -8.13 -2.43 -16.61
CA ASP A 93 -7.99 -2.28 -15.16
C ASP A 93 -9.23 -2.60 -14.34
N ALA A 94 -10.22 -3.28 -14.91
CA ALA A 94 -11.39 -3.71 -14.16
C ALA A 94 -11.17 -5.11 -13.52
N PRO A 95 -10.59 -5.25 -12.31
CA PRO A 95 -10.26 -6.56 -11.74
C PRO A 95 -11.49 -7.41 -11.42
N LYS A 96 -12.66 -6.80 -11.29
CA LYS A 96 -13.95 -7.48 -11.03
C LYS A 96 -14.61 -7.98 -12.32
N SER A 97 -14.18 -7.49 -13.49
CA SER A 97 -14.70 -7.93 -14.79
C SER A 97 -14.15 -9.33 -15.10
N SER A 98 -15.06 -10.28 -15.34
CA SER A 98 -14.71 -11.64 -15.78
C SER A 98 -13.91 -11.62 -17.08
N THR A 99 -14.31 -10.75 -18.01
CA THR A 99 -13.66 -10.54 -19.29
C THR A 99 -12.24 -10.02 -19.16
N THR A 100 -12.04 -8.96 -18.37
CA THR A 100 -10.70 -8.40 -18.14
C THR A 100 -9.79 -9.44 -17.50
N ARG A 101 -10.31 -10.20 -16.54
CA ARG A 101 -9.59 -11.31 -15.92
C ARG A 101 -9.19 -12.38 -16.95
N GLU A 102 -10.09 -12.72 -17.87
CA GLU A 102 -9.82 -13.74 -18.90
C GLU A 102 -8.76 -13.28 -19.91
N ILE A 103 -8.79 -12.02 -20.33
CA ILE A 103 -7.75 -11.44 -21.21
C ILE A 103 -6.36 -11.59 -20.59
N TRP A 104 -6.18 -11.16 -19.34
CA TRP A 104 -4.89 -11.27 -18.64
C TRP A 104 -4.49 -12.72 -18.40
N ARG A 105 -5.45 -13.60 -18.10
CA ARG A 105 -5.21 -15.03 -17.91
C ARG A 105 -4.75 -15.71 -19.20
N ASN A 106 -5.40 -15.46 -20.32
CA ASN A 106 -5.05 -16.03 -21.61
C ASN A 106 -3.66 -15.57 -22.02
N SER A 107 -3.41 -14.27 -21.93
CA SER A 107 -2.09 -13.67 -22.18
C SER A 107 -0.98 -14.32 -21.32
N ARG A 108 -1.27 -14.58 -20.05
CA ARG A 108 -0.35 -15.28 -19.14
C ARG A 108 -0.07 -16.72 -19.58
N LYS A 109 -1.12 -17.51 -19.82
CA LYS A 109 -0.98 -18.92 -20.17
C LYS A 109 -0.28 -19.08 -21.51
N GLU A 110 -0.69 -18.32 -22.51
CA GLU A 110 -0.16 -18.44 -23.86
C GLU A 110 1.26 -17.88 -24.00
N CYS A 111 1.53 -16.69 -23.47
CA CYS A 111 2.81 -16.01 -23.69
C CYS A 111 3.85 -16.30 -22.59
N LEU A 112 3.42 -16.46 -21.33
CA LEU A 112 4.34 -16.70 -20.21
C LEU A 112 4.48 -18.18 -19.86
N LYS A 113 3.62 -19.05 -20.42
CA LYS A 113 3.56 -20.50 -20.14
C LYS A 113 3.44 -20.82 -18.64
N ASP A 114 2.80 -19.92 -17.88
CA ASP A 114 2.49 -20.14 -16.47
C ASP A 114 1.03 -20.54 -16.32
N GLU A 115 0.79 -21.80 -15.94
CA GLU A 115 -0.55 -22.34 -15.66
C GLU A 115 -1.02 -22.05 -14.22
N THR A 116 -0.14 -21.52 -13.37
CA THR A 116 -0.47 -21.31 -11.96
C THR A 116 -1.53 -20.23 -11.80
N ASN A 117 -2.55 -20.48 -10.98
CA ASN A 117 -3.49 -19.42 -10.64
C ASN A 117 -2.85 -18.35 -9.74
N PRO A 118 -3.27 -17.08 -9.83
CA PRO A 118 -2.88 -16.05 -8.88
C PRO A 118 -3.27 -16.42 -7.44
N PRO A 119 -2.51 -15.95 -6.43
CA PRO A 119 -2.94 -16.07 -5.04
C PRO A 119 -4.26 -15.35 -4.79
N LYS A 120 -5.04 -15.82 -3.81
CA LYS A 120 -6.31 -15.18 -3.43
C LYS A 120 -6.09 -13.70 -3.08
N GLY A 121 -6.97 -12.83 -3.61
CA GLY A 121 -6.87 -11.39 -3.42
C GLY A 121 -5.76 -10.73 -4.24
N MET A 122 -5.25 -11.39 -5.29
CA MET A 122 -4.43 -10.80 -6.34
C MET A 122 -5.16 -10.94 -7.67
N SER A 123 -5.25 -9.86 -8.44
CA SER A 123 -5.81 -9.90 -9.79
C SER A 123 -4.85 -10.56 -10.79
N GLU A 124 -5.38 -11.10 -11.89
CA GLU A 124 -4.55 -11.65 -12.98
C GLU A 124 -3.57 -10.60 -13.51
N ARG A 125 -4.00 -9.33 -13.64
CA ARG A 125 -3.13 -8.23 -14.06
C ARG A 125 -1.94 -8.03 -13.11
N GLU A 126 -2.17 -7.99 -11.79
CA GLU A 126 -1.08 -7.84 -10.81
C GLU A 126 -0.14 -9.04 -10.84
N TYR A 127 -0.69 -10.24 -11.00
CA TYR A 127 0.09 -11.46 -11.10
C TYR A 127 0.96 -11.48 -12.37
N VAL A 128 0.37 -11.15 -13.52
CA VAL A 128 1.07 -10.97 -14.80
C VAL A 128 2.11 -9.88 -14.70
N LYS A 129 1.80 -8.75 -14.05
CA LYS A 129 2.79 -7.68 -13.80
C LYS A 129 4.00 -8.23 -13.05
N LEU A 130 3.79 -9.06 -12.04
CA LEU A 130 4.91 -9.71 -11.37
C LEU A 130 5.67 -10.58 -12.37
N LEU A 131 5.03 -11.55 -13.01
CA LEU A 131 5.69 -12.52 -13.89
C LEU A 131 6.39 -11.91 -15.11
N TYR A 132 5.83 -10.86 -15.70
CA TYR A 132 6.28 -10.30 -16.97
C TYR A 132 7.60 -9.54 -16.86
N TYR A 133 7.76 -8.70 -15.82
CA TYR A 133 8.99 -7.92 -15.61
C TYR A 133 10.11 -8.77 -15.00
N LYS A 134 10.42 -9.94 -15.61
CA LYS A 134 11.27 -10.99 -15.02
C LYS A 134 12.59 -10.46 -14.47
N GLU A 135 13.19 -9.54 -15.21
CA GLU A 135 14.54 -9.05 -14.96
C GLU A 135 14.57 -7.76 -14.13
N TYR A 136 13.47 -7.00 -14.06
CA TYR A 136 13.51 -5.63 -13.54
C TYR A 136 12.93 -5.51 -12.13
N CYS A 137 13.63 -4.77 -11.27
CA CYS A 137 13.07 -4.35 -9.99
C CYS A 137 11.94 -3.33 -10.22
N GLN A 138 10.78 -3.55 -9.58
CA GLN A 138 9.63 -2.65 -9.71
C GLN A 138 9.86 -1.25 -9.11
N PHE A 139 10.89 -1.08 -8.30
CA PHE A 139 11.17 0.17 -7.58
C PHE A 139 12.33 0.94 -8.20
N CYS A 140 13.48 0.29 -8.43
CA CYS A 140 14.66 0.95 -8.96
C CYS A 140 14.86 0.75 -10.47
N GLY A 141 14.13 -0.17 -11.11
CA GLY A 141 14.25 -0.45 -12.54
C GLY A 141 15.53 -1.18 -12.96
N TYR A 142 16.46 -1.46 -12.05
CA TYR A 142 17.68 -2.21 -12.37
C TYR A 142 17.47 -3.72 -12.43
N LYS A 143 18.35 -4.42 -13.16
CA LYS A 143 18.29 -5.87 -13.40
C LYS A 143 18.99 -6.76 -12.37
N ASN A 144 19.40 -6.21 -11.24
CA ASN A 144 20.32 -6.90 -10.33
C ASN A 144 19.58 -7.85 -9.35
N MET A 145 19.80 -9.16 -9.49
CA MET A 145 19.34 -10.23 -8.58
C MET A 145 17.91 -10.04 -8.07
N VAL A 146 17.00 -9.83 -9.02
CA VAL A 146 15.60 -9.53 -8.73
C VAL A 146 14.83 -10.82 -8.49
N LYS A 147 14.02 -10.86 -7.42
CA LYS A 147 13.11 -11.99 -7.14
C LYS A 147 11.70 -11.53 -6.79
N ILE A 148 10.75 -12.44 -6.94
CA ILE A 148 9.37 -12.22 -6.50
C ILE A 148 9.28 -12.58 -5.01
N TYR A 149 8.84 -11.63 -4.20
CA TYR A 149 8.49 -11.82 -2.80
C TYR A 149 6.98 -11.98 -2.72
N TRP A 150 6.50 -13.22 -2.90
CA TRP A 150 5.07 -13.54 -3.00
C TRP A 150 4.26 -13.05 -1.80
N GLN A 151 4.79 -13.16 -0.58
CA GLN A 151 4.17 -12.65 0.64
C GLN A 151 3.88 -11.14 0.60
N PHE A 152 4.67 -10.38 -0.16
CA PHE A 152 4.53 -8.93 -0.30
C PHE A 152 3.90 -8.52 -1.63
N LYS A 153 3.69 -9.48 -2.54
CA LYS A 153 3.16 -9.23 -3.89
C LYS A 153 4.02 -8.25 -4.71
N VAL A 154 5.34 -8.28 -4.51
CA VAL A 154 6.29 -7.41 -5.20
C VAL A 154 7.43 -8.20 -5.84
N ARG A 155 8.03 -7.62 -6.87
CA ARG A 155 9.27 -8.09 -7.49
C ARG A 155 10.34 -7.03 -7.33
N CYS A 156 11.39 -7.32 -6.58
CA CYS A 156 12.43 -6.33 -6.30
C CYS A 156 13.81 -6.96 -6.08
N CYS A 157 14.85 -6.14 -6.18
CA CYS A 157 16.20 -6.49 -5.75
C CYS A 157 16.31 -6.47 -4.21
N HIS A 158 17.39 -7.06 -3.69
CA HIS A 158 17.62 -7.13 -2.25
C HIS A 158 17.68 -5.74 -1.58
N GLU A 159 18.33 -4.75 -2.20
CA GLU A 159 18.40 -3.39 -1.67
C GLU A 159 17.01 -2.75 -1.51
N CYS A 160 16.17 -2.88 -2.55
CA CYS A 160 14.80 -2.38 -2.51
C CYS A 160 13.94 -3.13 -1.51
N LEU A 161 14.18 -4.43 -1.31
CA LEU A 161 13.53 -5.16 -0.23
C LEU A 161 13.85 -4.52 1.12
N ILE A 162 15.14 -4.43 1.47
CA ILE A 162 15.58 -3.90 2.77
C ILE A 162 15.04 -2.48 3.00
N LYS A 163 15.09 -1.62 1.97
CA LYS A 163 14.55 -0.25 2.05
C LYS A 163 13.06 -0.19 2.41
N ASN A 164 12.27 -1.12 1.86
CA ASN A 164 10.81 -1.16 2.00
C ASN A 164 10.32 -2.11 3.11
N THR A 165 11.22 -2.76 3.82
CA THR A 165 10.88 -3.63 4.96
C THR A 165 11.44 -3.09 6.27
N ILE A 166 10.81 -3.48 7.38
CA ILE A 166 11.31 -3.25 8.73
C ILE A 166 11.53 -4.62 9.40
N SER A 167 12.64 -4.78 10.12
CA SER A 167 12.91 -6.03 10.84
C SER A 167 12.02 -6.15 12.09
N LEU A 168 11.85 -7.35 12.65
CA LEU A 168 11.12 -7.54 13.91
C LEU A 168 11.75 -6.76 15.06
N LYS A 169 13.08 -6.71 15.11
CA LYS A 169 13.81 -6.00 16.16
C LYS A 169 13.54 -4.50 16.09
N GLU A 170 13.70 -3.90 14.91
CA GLU A 170 13.37 -2.48 14.68
C GLU A 170 11.88 -2.23 14.95
N LEU A 171 11.00 -3.11 14.50
CA LEU A 171 9.55 -2.98 14.74
C LEU A 171 9.20 -2.91 16.23
N LEU A 172 9.84 -3.72 17.07
CA LEU A 172 9.61 -3.75 18.52
C LEU A 172 10.32 -2.63 19.27
N THR A 173 11.33 -2.00 18.67
CA THR A 173 12.13 -0.93 19.29
C THR A 173 11.60 0.46 18.89
N ASP A 174 11.27 0.63 17.61
CA ASP A 174 11.01 1.93 16.98
C ASP A 174 9.51 2.22 16.80
N CYS A 175 8.68 1.18 16.65
CA CYS A 175 7.22 1.33 16.67
C CYS A 175 6.72 0.94 18.08
N GLY A 176 5.82 1.73 18.66
CA GLY A 176 5.30 1.53 20.03
C GLY A 176 4.57 0.19 20.24
N ASP A 177 3.74 0.07 21.28
CA ASP A 177 3.08 -1.20 21.64
C ASP A 177 2.12 -1.73 20.55
N ILE A 178 2.67 -2.43 19.55
CA ILE A 178 1.92 -3.17 18.55
C ILE A 178 1.52 -4.50 19.19
N PRO A 179 0.22 -4.85 19.23
CA PRO A 179 -0.21 -6.13 19.78
C PRO A 179 0.48 -7.30 19.08
N GLU A 180 1.00 -8.27 19.85
CA GLU A 180 1.64 -9.48 19.32
C GLU A 180 0.71 -10.19 18.32
N GLY A 181 -0.59 -10.24 18.64
CA GLY A 181 -1.62 -10.80 17.78
C GLY A 181 -1.67 -10.14 16.39
N LEU A 182 -1.36 -8.85 16.30
CA LEU A 182 -1.30 -8.13 15.03
C LEU A 182 -0.06 -8.52 14.24
N ILE A 183 1.13 -8.50 14.85
CA ILE A 183 2.40 -8.82 14.20
C ILE A 183 2.34 -10.20 13.53
N ILE A 184 1.81 -11.22 14.21
CA ILE A 184 1.71 -12.58 13.67
C ILE A 184 0.71 -12.74 12.52
N THR A 185 -0.13 -11.73 12.25
CA THR A 185 -1.08 -11.73 11.12
C THR A 185 -0.56 -11.00 9.90
N ILE A 186 0.58 -10.32 10.00
CA ILE A 186 1.16 -9.55 8.91
C ILE A 186 2.04 -10.48 8.06
N PRO A 187 1.95 -10.39 6.71
CA PRO A 187 2.92 -11.04 5.84
C PRO A 187 4.34 -10.68 6.20
N TYR A 188 5.21 -11.69 6.28
CA TYR A 188 6.62 -11.52 6.57
C TYR A 188 7.48 -12.38 5.65
N THR A 189 8.75 -12.02 5.56
CA THR A 189 9.82 -12.86 5.00
C THR A 189 10.89 -13.07 6.06
N TYR A 190 11.57 -14.21 6.00
CA TYR A 190 12.65 -14.53 6.93
C TYR A 190 13.98 -14.51 6.18
N ILE A 191 14.88 -13.64 6.61
CA ILE A 191 16.18 -13.40 5.96
C ILE A 191 17.20 -13.18 7.06
N ASN A 192 18.39 -13.79 6.94
CA ASN A 192 19.51 -13.58 7.86
C ASN A 192 19.11 -13.66 9.34
N ASN A 193 18.34 -14.69 9.68
CA ASN A 193 17.88 -14.94 11.05
C ASN A 193 16.97 -13.86 11.66
N SER A 194 16.24 -13.11 10.81
CA SER A 194 15.29 -12.09 11.24
C SER A 194 14.03 -12.06 10.37
N TYR A 195 12.92 -11.64 10.95
CA TYR A 195 11.68 -11.38 10.21
C TYR A 195 11.64 -9.97 9.69
N TYR A 196 11.18 -9.84 8.45
CA TYR A 196 10.98 -8.56 7.80
C TYR A 196 9.52 -8.41 7.40
N PHE A 197 8.95 -7.25 7.69
CA PHE A 197 7.59 -6.87 7.36
C PHE A 197 7.58 -5.74 6.34
N TRP A 198 6.66 -5.76 5.39
CA TRP A 198 6.54 -4.68 4.42
C TRP A 198 5.99 -3.41 5.07
N LYS A 199 6.75 -2.30 5.01
CA LYS A 199 6.42 -1.05 5.70
C LYS A 199 5.03 -0.53 5.35
N ASN A 200 4.68 -0.48 4.06
CA ASN A 200 3.37 0.01 3.64
C ASN A 200 2.20 -0.85 4.16
N THR A 201 2.39 -2.17 4.24
CA THR A 201 1.37 -3.08 4.76
C THR A 201 1.21 -2.89 6.26
N LEU A 202 2.34 -2.79 6.98
CA LEU A 202 2.36 -2.51 8.40
C LEU A 202 1.66 -1.17 8.71
N ASN A 203 2.04 -0.08 8.02
CA ASN A 203 1.48 1.25 8.23
C ASN A 203 -0.03 1.27 7.99
N TYR A 204 -0.51 0.63 6.92
CA TYR A 204 -1.94 0.50 6.65
C TYR A 204 -2.65 -0.22 7.81
N ILE A 205 -2.15 -1.38 8.23
CA ILE A 205 -2.75 -2.18 9.30
C ILE A 205 -2.74 -1.43 10.64
N TYR A 206 -1.64 -0.73 10.94
CA TYR A 206 -1.49 0.04 12.17
C TYR A 206 -2.46 1.23 12.20
N ILE A 207 -2.61 1.96 11.10
CA ILE A 207 -3.61 3.05 11.00
C ILE A 207 -5.02 2.50 11.22
N GLN A 208 -5.38 1.37 10.60
CA GLN A 208 -6.68 0.74 10.82
C GLN A 208 -6.86 0.37 12.31
N TYR A 209 -5.85 -0.26 12.91
CA TYR A 209 -5.85 -0.58 14.35
C TYR A 209 -6.09 0.67 15.22
N LEU A 210 -5.38 1.77 14.98
CA LEU A 210 -5.54 3.02 15.72
C LEU A 210 -6.94 3.64 15.57
N ILE A 211 -7.51 3.57 14.36
CA ILE A 211 -8.89 4.03 14.11
C ILE A 211 -9.86 3.19 14.96
N TYR A 212 -9.73 1.87 14.94
CA TYR A 212 -10.61 0.98 15.71
C TYR A 212 -10.41 1.14 17.22
N SER A 213 -9.19 1.36 17.70
CA SER A 213 -8.91 1.55 19.13
C SER A 213 -9.39 2.89 19.68
N LYS A 214 -9.49 3.93 18.84
CA LYS A 214 -9.99 5.26 19.25
C LYS A 214 -11.51 5.40 19.13
N THR A 215 -12.14 4.65 18.22
CA THR A 215 -13.58 4.77 17.92
C THR A 215 -14.47 3.85 18.75
N ASN A 216 -13.89 2.86 19.43
CA ASN A 216 -14.60 1.97 20.35
C ASN A 216 -13.65 1.42 21.41
N THR A 217 -14.19 1.05 22.57
CA THR A 217 -13.54 0.16 23.53
C THR A 217 -12.96 -1.03 22.76
N LEU A 218 -11.71 -1.42 23.06
CA LEU A 218 -11.07 -2.64 22.53
C LEU A 218 -12.15 -3.73 22.38
N PHE A 219 -12.24 -4.41 21.23
CA PHE A 219 -13.22 -5.48 20.92
C PHE A 219 -14.52 -5.11 20.17
N SER A 220 -14.56 -4.01 19.40
CA SER A 220 -15.68 -3.80 18.47
C SER A 220 -15.78 -4.96 17.45
N PRO A 221 -17.00 -5.42 17.08
CA PRO A 221 -17.20 -6.50 16.10
C PRO A 221 -16.53 -6.22 14.73
N GLN A 222 -16.43 -4.94 14.36
CA GLN A 222 -15.80 -4.50 13.12
C GLN A 222 -14.29 -4.74 13.13
N PHE A 223 -13.60 -4.48 14.26
CA PHE A 223 -12.17 -4.79 14.40
C PHE A 223 -11.93 -6.29 14.29
N TYR A 224 -12.74 -7.11 14.97
CA TYR A 224 -12.62 -8.58 14.88
C TYR A 224 -12.83 -9.09 13.46
N SER A 225 -13.83 -8.55 12.74
CA SER A 225 -14.08 -8.88 11.34
C SER A 225 -12.89 -8.51 10.44
N PHE A 226 -12.36 -7.29 10.59
CA PHE A 226 -11.18 -6.83 9.87
C PHE A 226 -9.96 -7.72 10.15
N PHE A 227 -9.68 -7.98 11.43
CA PHE A 227 -8.55 -8.81 11.86
C PHE A 227 -8.66 -10.26 11.36
N ASN A 228 -9.86 -10.84 11.41
CA ASN A 228 -10.10 -12.18 10.87
C ASN A 228 -9.94 -12.22 9.34
N SER A 229 -10.37 -11.17 8.64
CA SER A 229 -10.16 -11.01 7.19
C SER A 229 -8.67 -10.93 6.87
N LEU A 230 -7.90 -10.11 7.60
CA LEU A 230 -6.44 -10.04 7.47
C LEU A 230 -5.78 -11.39 7.68
N LYS A 231 -6.11 -12.08 8.79
CA LYS A 231 -5.57 -13.41 9.11
C LYS A 231 -5.89 -14.44 8.04
N SER A 232 -7.10 -14.41 7.49
CA SER A 232 -7.53 -15.30 6.40
C SER A 232 -6.76 -15.03 5.10
N ASN A 233 -6.61 -13.75 4.73
CA ASN A 233 -5.83 -13.34 3.57
C ASN A 233 -4.35 -13.72 3.72
N PHE A 234 -3.77 -13.48 4.89
CA PHE A 234 -2.40 -13.86 5.20
C PHE A 234 -2.20 -15.38 5.14
N LYS A 235 -3.10 -16.16 5.74
CA LYS A 235 -3.06 -17.63 5.66
C LYS A 235 -3.07 -18.09 4.20
N THR A 236 -3.90 -17.48 3.36
CA THR A 236 -4.02 -17.86 1.95
C THR A 236 -2.77 -17.52 1.15
N ILE A 237 -2.18 -16.34 1.34
CA ILE A 237 -0.93 -15.98 0.65
C ILE A 237 0.23 -16.88 1.11
N MET A 238 0.30 -17.26 2.39
CA MET A 238 1.35 -18.16 2.85
C MET A 238 1.18 -19.58 2.33
N ILE A 239 -0.04 -20.10 2.21
CA ILE A 239 -0.27 -21.39 1.54
C ILE A 239 0.23 -21.33 0.09
N TYR A 240 -0.03 -20.22 -0.61
CA TYR A 240 0.46 -20.01 -1.96
C TYR A 240 1.99 -19.98 -2.02
N VAL A 241 2.62 -19.19 -1.14
CA VAL A 241 4.09 -19.09 -1.02
C VAL A 241 4.71 -20.47 -0.80
N LYS A 242 4.13 -21.28 0.10
CA LYS A 242 4.59 -22.66 0.36
C LYS A 242 4.59 -23.53 -0.89
N GLY A 243 3.57 -23.42 -1.74
CA GLY A 243 3.51 -24.13 -3.02
C GLY A 243 4.55 -23.65 -4.06
N LYS A 244 5.19 -22.50 -3.84
CA LYS A 244 6.22 -21.93 -4.71
C LYS A 244 7.65 -22.12 -4.19
N MET A 245 7.82 -22.56 -2.95
CA MET A 245 9.12 -22.74 -2.31
C MET A 245 9.65 -24.17 -2.48
N LYS A 246 10.98 -24.33 -2.43
CA LYS A 246 11.59 -25.66 -2.28
C LYS A 246 11.26 -26.21 -0.89
N LYS A 247 11.25 -27.54 -0.75
CA LYS A 247 10.92 -28.22 0.51
C LYS A 247 11.83 -27.77 1.68
N GLU A 248 13.12 -27.58 1.43
CA GLU A 248 14.12 -27.13 2.41
C GLU A 248 13.80 -25.74 2.97
N ASP A 249 13.57 -24.76 2.09
CA ASP A 249 13.19 -23.40 2.49
C ASP A 249 11.86 -23.38 3.27
N TYR A 250 10.97 -24.31 2.95
CA TYR A 250 9.67 -24.45 3.58
C TYR A 250 9.74 -25.05 5.00
N GLU A 251 10.52 -26.10 5.23
CA GLU A 251 10.70 -26.67 6.57
C GLU A 251 11.35 -25.63 7.50
N LEU A 252 12.29 -24.82 6.99
CA LEU A 252 12.83 -23.68 7.74
C LEU A 252 11.70 -22.72 8.19
N LEU A 253 10.78 -22.33 7.30
CA LEU A 253 9.62 -21.50 7.66
C LEU A 253 8.63 -22.17 8.64
N ARG A 254 8.62 -23.50 8.77
CA ARG A 254 7.75 -24.21 9.73
C ARG A 254 8.32 -24.17 11.15
N GLU A 255 9.63 -24.34 11.29
CA GLU A 255 10.33 -24.30 12.58
C GLU A 255 10.36 -22.89 13.19
N ILE A 256 10.20 -21.88 12.33
CA ILE A 256 10.20 -20.47 12.68
C ILE A 256 9.00 -20.09 13.57
N ARG A 257 9.29 -19.77 14.84
CA ARG A 257 8.29 -19.42 15.86
C ARG A 257 8.39 -17.95 16.25
N ILE A 258 7.82 -17.08 15.42
CA ILE A 258 7.75 -15.62 15.62
C ILE A 258 7.30 -15.19 17.03
N ARG A 259 6.35 -15.92 17.64
CA ARG A 259 5.88 -15.64 19.02
C ARG A 259 6.97 -15.79 20.07
N ALA A 260 7.85 -16.78 19.91
CA ALA A 260 8.95 -16.99 20.85
C ALA A 260 9.96 -15.86 20.73
N GLU A 261 10.30 -15.44 19.51
CA GLU A 261 11.20 -14.30 19.27
C GLU A 261 10.62 -12.98 19.80
N ILE A 262 9.32 -12.71 19.62
CA ILE A 262 8.67 -11.53 20.21
C ILE A 262 8.84 -11.51 21.73
N LYS A 263 8.66 -12.65 22.40
CA LYS A 263 8.82 -12.75 23.87
C LYS A 263 10.25 -12.51 24.32
N LEU A 264 11.24 -12.95 23.54
CA LEU A 264 12.66 -12.73 23.83
C LEU A 264 13.08 -11.28 23.60
N LEU A 265 12.50 -10.60 22.61
CA LEU A 265 12.87 -9.26 22.20
C LEU A 265 12.11 -8.14 22.93
N LYS A 266 10.96 -8.44 23.57
CA LYS A 266 10.21 -7.44 24.32
C LYS A 266 11.06 -6.93 25.51
N PRO A 267 11.31 -5.62 25.62
CA PRO A 267 11.98 -5.08 26.79
C PRO A 267 11.11 -5.32 28.05
N PRO A 268 11.72 -5.43 29.24
CA PRO A 268 10.96 -5.38 30.49
C PRO A 268 10.13 -4.08 30.53
N PRO A 269 8.94 -4.09 31.15
CA PRO A 269 8.01 -2.96 31.07
C PRO A 269 8.64 -1.69 31.64
N SER A 270 9.10 -0.81 30.75
CA SER A 270 9.43 0.57 31.07
C SER A 270 8.47 1.46 30.28
N TYR A 271 7.51 2.04 30.99
CA TYR A 271 6.55 2.99 30.46
C TYR A 271 7.29 4.16 29.79
N ASN A 272 7.07 4.37 28.49
CA ASN A 272 7.40 5.65 27.89
C ASN A 272 6.26 6.10 26.97
N LEU A 273 5.45 7.00 27.55
CA LEU A 273 4.45 7.82 26.88
C LEU A 273 5.19 8.85 26.04
N ASN A 274 5.44 8.57 24.75
CA ASN A 274 5.55 9.61 23.73
C ASN A 274 5.35 8.98 22.36
N GLY A 275 4.20 9.26 21.77
CA GLY A 275 3.79 8.72 20.48
C GLY A 275 4.69 9.18 19.35
N PHE A 276 5.18 8.23 18.58
CA PHE A 276 5.74 8.48 17.26
C PHE A 276 5.07 7.56 16.23
N VAL A 277 4.68 8.17 15.12
CA VAL A 277 4.14 7.51 13.93
C VAL A 277 5.33 7.00 13.12
N CYS A 278 5.38 5.69 12.83
CA CYS A 278 6.41 5.12 11.97
C CYS A 278 6.32 5.75 10.56
N MET A 279 7.40 6.43 10.13
CA MET A 279 7.56 7.02 8.77
C MET A 279 7.83 5.94 7.72
#